data_AF-A0A1E5PLM7-F1
#
_entry.id   AF-A0A1E5PLM7-F1
#
_cell.length_a   1.000
_cell.length_b   1.000
_cell.length_c   1.000
_cell.angle_alpha   90.00
_cell.angle_beta   90.00
_cell.angle_gamma   90.00
#
_symmetry.space_group_name_H-M   'P 1'
#
loop_
_entity.id
_entity.type
_entity.pdbx_description
1 polymer ?
#
loop_
_entity_poly.entity_id
_entity_poly.type
_entity_poly.pdbx_seq_one_letter_code
_entity_poly.pdbx_strand_id
1 'polypeptide(L)'
;MIEHAQFANFCDAVDARVGGGTGDTWLAVTSPSFDISTVELLWTLTRGYRVVIADGSVADWADNRKYAPTHLQCTPSLAGCSWPTVTAGLCSPAWTT
;
A
#
# COMPACT_ATOMS: atom_id res chain seq x y z
N MET A 1 -4.51 19.87 -14.06
CA MET A 1 -5.66 18.94 -14.10
C MET A 1 -5.14 17.62 -14.64
N ILE A 2 -5.53 16.50 -14.05
CA ILE A 2 -5.17 15.15 -14.50
C ILE A 2 -6.43 14.50 -15.06
N GLU A 3 -6.35 13.95 -16.26
CA GLU A 3 -7.46 13.31 -16.95
C GLU A 3 -7.59 11.84 -16.56
N HIS A 4 -8.82 11.30 -16.61
CA HIS A 4 -9.07 9.88 -16.31
C HIS A 4 -8.26 8.92 -17.20
N ALA A 5 -8.00 9.28 -18.47
CA ALA A 5 -7.17 8.48 -19.36
C ALA A 5 -5.72 8.37 -18.87
N GLN A 6 -5.18 9.42 -18.25
CA GLN A 6 -3.83 9.40 -17.69
C GLN A 6 -3.78 8.50 -16.45
N PHE A 7 -4.80 8.57 -15.60
CA PHE A 7 -4.92 7.70 -14.43
C PHE A 7 -5.12 6.23 -14.85
N ALA A 8 -5.93 5.95 -15.87
CA ALA A 8 -6.11 4.60 -16.40
C ALA A 8 -4.78 4.01 -16.93
N ASN A 9 -4.03 4.77 -17.73
CA ASN A 9 -2.72 4.35 -18.20
C ASN A 9 -1.72 4.14 -17.05
N PHE A 10 -1.82 4.94 -15.99
CA PHE A 10 -1.01 4.73 -14.78
C PHE A 10 -1.40 3.43 -14.06
N CYS A 11 -2.69 3.14 -13.92
CA CYS A 11 -3.17 1.86 -13.38
C CYS A 11 -2.62 0.65 -14.15
N ASP A 12 -2.61 0.71 -15.49
CA ASP A 12 -2.03 -0.36 -16.33
C ASP A 12 -0.52 -0.55 -16.06
N ALA A 13 0.20 0.54 -15.80
CA ALA A 13 1.62 0.49 -15.45
C ALA A 13 1.86 -0.08 -14.04
N VAL A 14 0.94 0.16 -13.09
CA VAL A 14 0.98 -0.41 -11.73
C VAL A 14 0.68 -1.90 -11.78
N ASP A 15 -0.30 -2.35 -12.57
CA ASP A 15 -0.61 -3.78 -12.75
C ASP A 15 0.61 -4.60 -13.19
N ALA A 16 1.45 -4.04 -14.04
CA ALA A 16 2.66 -4.71 -14.52
C ALA A 16 3.75 -4.88 -13.44
N ARG A 17 3.63 -4.21 -12.28
CA ARG A 17 4.69 -4.13 -11.25
C ARG A 17 4.24 -4.63 -9.89
N VAL A 18 2.96 -4.47 -9.56
CA VAL A 18 2.39 -4.82 -8.28
C VAL A 18 1.43 -5.98 -8.49
N GLY A 19 1.85 -7.17 -8.06
CA GLY A 19 0.98 -8.34 -8.05
C GLY A 19 0.01 -8.32 -6.87
N GLY A 20 -0.95 -9.25 -6.89
CA GLY A 20 -1.96 -9.42 -5.84
C GLY A 20 -3.38 -9.15 -6.35
N GLY A 21 -4.31 -8.94 -5.42
CA GLY A 21 -5.69 -8.59 -5.73
C GLY A 21 -6.70 -9.16 -4.74
N THR A 22 -7.66 -9.93 -5.25
CA THR A 22 -8.70 -10.54 -4.41
C THR A 22 -8.09 -11.42 -3.32
N GLY A 23 -8.44 -11.14 -2.07
CA GLY A 23 -7.90 -11.83 -0.89
C GLY A 23 -6.74 -11.09 -0.22
N ASP A 24 -6.11 -10.14 -0.92
CA ASP A 24 -5.07 -9.30 -0.35
C ASP A 24 -5.65 -8.08 0.36
N THR A 25 -4.90 -7.58 1.34
CA THR A 25 -5.24 -6.40 2.12
C THR A 25 -4.18 -5.30 1.92
N TRP A 26 -4.61 -4.13 1.48
CA TRP A 26 -3.76 -2.93 1.35
C TRP A 26 -3.92 -2.02 2.57
N LEU A 27 -2.82 -1.62 3.18
CA LEU A 27 -2.82 -0.60 4.23
C LEU A 27 -2.61 0.79 3.61
N ALA A 28 -3.68 1.59 3.58
CA ALA A 28 -3.66 2.96 3.09
C ALA A 28 -3.24 3.92 4.21
N VAL A 29 -2.12 4.57 4.01
CA VAL A 29 -1.44 5.42 5.01
C VAL A 29 -1.17 6.83 4.48
N THR A 30 -1.28 7.00 3.16
CA THR A 30 -1.00 8.26 2.50
C THR A 30 -2.21 9.17 2.59
N SER A 31 -1.96 10.43 2.97
CA SER A 31 -3.01 11.46 2.98
C SER A 31 -3.64 11.62 1.59
N PRO A 32 -4.98 11.75 1.48
CA PRO A 32 -5.68 11.99 0.21
C PRO A 32 -5.23 13.25 -0.54
N SER A 33 -4.54 14.16 0.15
CA SER A 33 -3.97 15.37 -0.44
C SER A 33 -2.68 15.10 -1.22
N PHE A 34 -2.05 13.93 -1.09
CA PHE A 34 -0.96 13.47 -1.94
C PHE A 34 -1.49 12.59 -3.07
N ASP A 35 -0.98 12.79 -4.27
CA ASP A 35 -1.42 12.12 -5.50
C ASP A 35 -1.34 10.58 -5.42
N ILE A 36 -0.30 10.05 -4.78
CA ILE A 36 -0.06 8.61 -4.73
C ILE A 36 -1.06 7.84 -3.84
N SER A 37 -1.91 8.56 -3.09
CA SER A 37 -3.09 7.98 -2.40
C SER A 37 -4.09 7.37 -3.38
N THR A 38 -4.08 7.77 -4.65
CA THR A 38 -4.94 7.19 -5.69
C THR A 38 -4.62 5.71 -5.97
N VAL A 39 -3.36 5.28 -5.79
CA VAL A 39 -3.00 3.86 -5.84
C VAL A 39 -3.67 3.12 -4.68
N GLU A 40 -3.54 3.66 -3.47
CA GLU A 40 -3.99 3.03 -2.23
C GLU A 40 -5.50 2.91 -2.14
N LEU A 41 -6.24 3.86 -2.71
CA LEU A 41 -7.70 3.96 -2.60
C LEU A 41 -8.44 3.55 -3.87
N LEU A 42 -7.97 3.92 -5.07
CA LEU A 42 -8.73 3.71 -6.30
C LEU A 42 -8.24 2.48 -7.07
N TRP A 43 -6.94 2.37 -7.32
CA TRP A 43 -6.38 1.22 -8.05
C TRP A 43 -6.65 -0.09 -7.29
N THR A 44 -6.37 -0.15 -5.99
CA THR A 44 -6.63 -1.31 -5.13
C THR A 44 -8.08 -1.81 -5.21
N LEU A 45 -9.06 -0.91 -5.10
CA LEU A 45 -10.48 -1.27 -5.15
C LEU A 45 -10.89 -1.89 -6.50
N THR A 46 -10.29 -1.43 -7.60
CA THR A 46 -10.58 -2.00 -8.92
C THR A 46 -9.98 -3.40 -9.13
N ARG A 47 -9.04 -3.84 -8.28
CA ARG A 47 -8.38 -5.16 -8.35
C ARG A 47 -8.88 -6.14 -7.26
N GLY A 48 -9.82 -5.71 -6.43
CA GLY A 48 -10.48 -6.55 -5.41
C GLY A 48 -9.73 -6.65 -4.08
N TYR A 49 -8.77 -5.76 -3.82
CA TYR A 49 -8.13 -5.68 -2.51
C TYR A 49 -9.15 -5.25 -1.44
N ARG A 50 -8.94 -5.72 -0.20
CA ARG A 50 -9.47 -5.06 0.99
C ARG A 50 -8.59 -3.85 1.32
N VAL A 51 -9.16 -2.66 1.38
CA VAL A 51 -8.42 -1.45 1.77
C VAL A 51 -8.66 -1.12 3.24
N VAL A 52 -7.60 -0.98 4.02
CA VAL A 52 -7.64 -0.55 5.42
C VAL A 52 -7.08 0.86 5.50
N ILE A 53 -7.90 1.81 5.96
CA ILE A 53 -7.49 3.20 6.10
C ILE A 53 -6.91 3.39 7.51
N ALA A 54 -5.65 3.81 7.58
CA ALA A 54 -5.01 4.16 8.84
C ALA A 54 -5.54 5.51 9.39
N ASP A 55 -5.52 5.68 10.71
CA ASP A 55 -6.17 6.78 11.43
C ASP A 55 -5.44 8.15 11.36
N GLY A 56 -4.55 8.34 10.38
CA GLY A 56 -3.90 9.62 10.11
C GLY A 56 -2.69 9.94 11.01
N SER A 57 -2.37 9.09 11.99
CA SER A 57 -1.04 9.07 12.61
C SER A 57 -0.02 8.43 11.64
N VAL A 58 1.28 8.52 11.94
CA VAL A 58 2.33 7.81 11.18
C VAL A 58 2.02 6.32 11.29
N ALA A 59 1.28 5.80 10.31
CA ALA A 59 0.67 4.49 10.39
C ALA A 59 1.77 3.43 10.51
N ASP A 60 1.87 2.85 11.70
CA ASP A 60 2.77 1.74 11.92
C ASP A 60 2.10 0.45 11.42
N TRP A 61 2.86 -0.32 10.65
CA TRP A 61 2.48 -1.65 10.22
C TRP A 61 2.14 -2.56 11.41
N ALA A 62 2.84 -2.44 12.56
CA ALA A 62 2.54 -3.24 13.75
C ALA A 62 1.12 -3.01 14.27
N ASP A 63 0.72 -1.75 14.42
CA ASP A 63 -0.56 -1.39 15.02
C ASP A 63 -1.75 -1.89 14.17
N ASN A 64 -1.49 -2.13 12.89
CA ASN A 64 -2.45 -2.60 11.91
C ASN A 64 -2.34 -4.09 11.60
N ARG A 65 -1.44 -4.84 12.26
CA ARG A 65 -1.26 -6.29 12.04
C ARG A 65 -2.53 -7.11 12.22
N LYS A 66 -3.43 -6.67 13.12
CA LYS A 66 -4.75 -7.29 13.34
C LYS A 66 -5.62 -7.36 12.08
N TYR A 67 -5.36 -6.49 11.10
CA TYR A 67 -6.06 -6.49 9.82
C TYR A 67 -5.37 -7.34 8.75
N ALA A 68 -4.24 -7.97 9.07
CA ALA A 68 -3.42 -8.77 8.17
C ALA A 68 -3.09 -8.06 6.84
N PRO A 69 -2.53 -6.83 6.88
CA PRO A 69 -2.10 -6.17 5.67
C PRO A 69 -1.02 -6.99 4.96
N THR A 70 -1.10 -7.00 3.64
CA THR A 70 -0.21 -7.74 2.73
C THR A 70 0.64 -6.79 1.88
N HIS A 71 0.13 -5.57 1.67
CA HIS A 71 0.75 -4.55 0.85
C HIS A 71 0.77 -3.21 1.60
N LEU A 72 1.87 -2.47 1.42
CA LEU A 72 2.06 -1.12 1.92
C LEU A 72 2.87 -0.34 0.88
N GLN A 73 2.39 0.86 0.57
CA GLN A 73 3.19 1.88 -0.07
C GLN A 73 3.49 2.96 0.98
N CYS A 74 4.72 3.44 1.02
CA CYS A 74 5.13 4.45 1.98
C CYS A 74 6.25 5.33 1.42
N THR A 75 6.36 6.55 1.94
CA THR A 75 7.53 7.41 1.67
C THR A 75 8.77 6.85 2.37
N PRO A 76 10.00 7.16 1.91
CA PRO A 76 11.23 6.69 2.55
C PRO A 76 11.35 7.07 4.03
N SER A 77 10.82 8.23 4.43
CA SER A 77 10.81 8.65 5.84
C SER A 77 9.89 7.78 6.70
N LEU A 78 8.70 7.40 6.19
CA LEU A 78 7.81 6.47 6.88
C LEU A 78 8.42 5.07 6.97
N ALA A 79 9.07 4.60 5.89
CA ALA A 79 9.81 3.36 5.89
C ALA A 79 10.94 3.37 6.94
N GLY A 80 11.68 4.48 7.05
CA GLY A 80 12.74 4.64 8.05
C GLY A 80 12.23 4.59 9.49
N CYS A 81 11.11 5.25 9.79
CA CYS A 81 10.50 5.24 11.13
C CYS A 81 9.93 3.87 11.52
N SER A 82 9.42 3.11 10.54
CA SER A 82 8.80 1.80 10.74
C SER A 82 9.74 0.60 10.49
N TRP A 83 10.99 0.84 10.05
CA TRP A 83 11.95 -0.20 9.65
C TRP A 83 12.16 -1.32 10.69
N PRO A 84 12.28 -1.03 12.00
CA PRO A 84 12.40 -2.08 13.02
C PRO A 84 11.16 -3.00 13.10
N THR A 85 9.99 -2.45 12.76
CA THR A 85 8.68 -3.11 12.86
C THR A 85 8.29 -3.84 11.57
N VAL A 86 8.56 -3.23 10.42
CA VAL A 86 8.29 -3.78 9.08
C VAL A 86 9.12 -5.03 8.82
N THR A 87 10.39 -5.06 9.23
CA THR A 87 11.25 -6.25 9.12
C THR A 87 10.83 -7.38 10.05
N ALA A 88 10.32 -7.09 11.25
CA ALA A 88 9.81 -8.11 12.16
C ALA A 88 8.54 -8.82 11.62
N GLY A 89 7.78 -8.17 10.72
CA GLY A 89 6.62 -8.75 10.05
C GLY A 89 6.92 -9.39 8.69
N LEU A 90 7.93 -8.90 7.96
CA LEU A 90 8.32 -9.39 6.62
C LEU A 90 9.41 -10.48 6.63
N CYS A 91 10.04 -10.75 7.78
CA CYS A 91 10.94 -11.90 7.96
C CYS A 91 10.17 -13.23 7.94
N SER A 92 9.68 -13.61 6.76
CA SER A 92 9.50 -15.00 6.36
C SER A 92 10.62 -15.35 5.37
N PRO A 93 11.17 -16.58 5.34
CA PRO A 93 12.48 -16.88 4.73
C PRO A 93 12.54 -16.78 3.18
N ALA A 94 11.51 -16.25 2.53
CA ALA A 94 11.31 -16.38 1.08
C ALA A 94 12.00 -15.28 0.23
N TRP A 95 12.64 -14.28 0.83
CA TRP A 95 13.15 -13.10 0.11
C TRP A 95 14.67 -12.90 0.20
N THR A 96 15.44 -13.93 0.53
CA THR A 96 16.92 -13.92 0.54
C THR A 96 17.56 -14.86 -0.49
N THR A 97 16.97 -14.99 -1.68
CA THR A 97 17.64 -15.62 -2.83
C THR A 97 17.55 -14.74 -4.06
#